data_AF-A0A831PNW1-F1
#
_entry.id   AF-A0A831PNW1-F1
#
_cell.length_a   1.000
_cell.length_b   1.000
_cell.length_c   1.000
_cell.angle_alpha   90.00
_cell.angle_beta   90.00
_cell.angle_gamma   90.00
#
_symmetry.space_group_name_H-M   'P 1'
#
loop_
_entity.id
_entity.type
_entity.pdbx_description
1 polymer ?
#
loop_
_entity_poly.entity_id
_entity_poly.type
_entity_poly.pdbx_seq_one_letter_code
_entity_poly.pdbx_strand_id
1 'polypeptide(L)'
;MFGLFTRSTRNPAVRCRGVDQHGCFGKMPIHPDFIRHGVRAREVVAFENWVQEGVGLVSRQSQGDERNPLTSFPRHHLVMTGGEQERTLGATLTASRDRSGRAYPFVLFRLADEPLLIEMQAAAPLVFEEFYQCSNEILDAPWRQEPLALLLDRIDGMTS
;
A
#
# COMPACT_ATOMS: atom_id res chain seq x y z
N MET A 1 -7.45 -35.73 41.93
CA MET A 1 -7.60 -34.27 42.11
C MET A 1 -7.07 -33.62 40.83
N PHE A 2 -7.91 -33.46 39.81
CA PHE A 2 -7.52 -32.89 38.52
C PHE A 2 -8.07 -31.46 38.44
N GLY A 3 -7.16 -30.49 38.36
CA GLY A 3 -7.50 -29.08 38.18
C GLY A 3 -8.01 -28.82 36.77
N LEU A 4 -9.27 -28.39 36.68
CA LEU A 4 -9.88 -27.85 35.46
C LEU A 4 -9.24 -26.49 35.16
N PHE A 5 -8.48 -26.41 34.06
CA PHE A 5 -8.04 -25.14 33.50
C PHE A 5 -9.26 -24.38 32.98
N THR A 6 -9.69 -23.35 33.72
CA THR A 6 -10.62 -22.35 33.21
C THR A 6 -9.90 -21.50 32.18
N ARG A 7 -10.17 -21.80 30.90
CA ARG A 7 -9.77 -20.97 29.77
C ARG A 7 -10.48 -19.63 29.93
N SER A 8 -9.76 -18.61 30.40
CA SER A 8 -10.25 -17.23 30.38
C SER A 8 -10.54 -16.88 28.92
N THR A 9 -11.83 -16.76 28.59
CA THR A 9 -12.28 -16.12 27.37
C THR A 9 -11.77 -14.69 27.42
N ARG A 10 -10.60 -14.45 26.80
CA ARG A 10 -10.16 -13.10 26.49
C ARG A 10 -11.25 -12.50 25.63
N ASN A 11 -12.02 -11.61 26.24
CA ASN A 11 -12.91 -10.71 25.55
C ASN A 11 -12.06 -10.07 24.42
N PRO A 12 -12.37 -10.24 23.12
CA PRO A 12 -11.66 -9.49 22.12
C PRO A 12 -12.00 -8.04 22.45
N ALA A 13 -11.00 -7.32 22.96
CA ALA A 13 -11.15 -5.93 23.30
C ALA A 13 -11.76 -5.26 22.08
N VAL A 14 -12.92 -4.62 22.27
CA VAL A 14 -13.54 -3.78 21.25
C VAL A 14 -12.47 -2.78 20.85
N ARG A 15 -11.82 -3.03 19.70
CA ARG A 15 -10.81 -2.14 19.18
C ARG A 15 -11.54 -0.83 18.89
N CYS A 16 -11.08 0.25 19.51
CA CYS A 16 -11.53 1.58 19.12
C CYS A 16 -11.20 1.70 17.62
N ARG A 17 -12.21 1.88 16.77
CA ARG A 17 -12.05 2.02 15.32
C ARG A 17 -10.90 2.99 15.04
N GLY A 18 -9.79 2.48 14.52
CA GLY A 18 -8.72 3.33 14.02
C GLY A 18 -9.25 4.10 12.81
N VAL A 19 -8.92 5.39 12.72
CA VAL A 19 -9.11 6.11 11.45
C VAL A 19 -8.23 5.43 10.41
N ASP A 20 -8.78 5.18 9.24
CA ASP A 20 -8.04 4.59 8.14
C ASP A 20 -6.81 5.43 7.80
N GLN A 21 -5.74 4.73 7.46
CA GLN A 21 -4.47 5.35 7.19
C GLN A 21 -4.15 5.25 5.71
N HIS A 22 -4.03 6.39 5.06
CA HIS A 22 -3.58 6.51 3.68
C HIS A 22 -2.10 6.88 3.62
N GLY A 23 -1.48 6.60 2.48
CA GLY A 23 -0.12 7.05 2.22
C GLY A 23 0.42 6.54 0.90
N CYS A 24 1.71 6.78 0.70
CA CYS A 24 2.41 6.36 -0.50
C CYS A 24 3.89 6.10 -0.26
N PHE A 25 4.48 5.32 -1.15
CA PHE A 25 5.92 5.23 -1.27
C PHE A 25 6.35 4.94 -2.70
N GLY A 26 7.60 5.24 -3.04
CA GLY A 26 8.16 4.97 -4.34
C GLY A 26 8.66 6.22 -5.04
N LYS A 27 8.59 6.23 -6.38
CA LYS A 27 9.09 7.34 -7.18
C LYS A 27 8.01 7.96 -8.05
N MET A 28 8.06 9.27 -8.22
CA MET A 28 7.19 10.02 -9.14
C MET A 28 8.02 11.01 -9.96
N PRO A 29 7.59 11.34 -11.20
CA PRO A 29 8.33 12.28 -12.07
C PRO A 29 8.51 13.67 -11.46
N ILE A 30 7.62 14.06 -10.55
CA ILE A 30 7.63 15.36 -9.87
C ILE A 30 8.66 15.48 -8.75
N HIS A 31 9.34 14.40 -8.34
CA HIS A 31 10.30 14.43 -7.23
C HIS A 31 11.61 13.67 -7.59
N PRO A 32 12.80 14.20 -7.24
CA PRO A 32 14.07 13.55 -7.59
C PRO A 32 14.38 12.32 -6.72
N ASP A 33 13.90 12.30 -5.48
CA ASP A 33 14.17 11.24 -4.51
C ASP A 33 12.94 10.39 -4.22
N PHE A 34 13.18 9.29 -3.50
CA PHE A 34 12.13 8.40 -3.03
C PHE A 34 11.14 9.14 -2.12
N ILE A 35 9.86 9.07 -2.47
CA ILE A 35 8.77 9.61 -1.67
C ILE A 35 8.37 8.53 -0.67
N ARG A 36 8.19 8.92 0.60
CA ARG A 36 7.73 8.03 1.66
C ARG A 36 6.81 8.79 2.60
N HIS A 37 5.52 8.58 2.47
CA HIS A 37 4.47 9.31 3.19
C HIS A 37 3.49 8.34 3.85
N GLY A 38 3.12 8.59 5.10
CA GLY A 38 2.23 7.70 5.84
C GLY A 38 2.79 6.31 6.18
N VAL A 39 4.04 5.98 5.84
CA VAL A 39 4.61 4.63 6.10
C VAL A 39 5.10 4.48 7.54
N ARG A 40 4.17 4.17 8.46
CA ARG A 40 4.43 4.09 9.91
C ARG A 40 3.96 2.79 10.55
N ALA A 41 2.91 2.18 10.01
CA ALA A 41 2.35 0.96 10.55
C ALA A 41 3.17 -0.25 10.08
N ARG A 42 3.25 -1.28 10.94
CA ARG A 42 4.05 -2.49 10.67
C ARG A 42 3.65 -3.17 9.36
N GLU A 43 2.36 -3.18 9.04
CA GLU A 43 1.81 -3.81 7.84
C GLU A 43 2.33 -3.12 6.58
N VAL A 44 2.36 -1.77 6.60
CA VAL A 44 2.87 -0.96 5.48
C VAL A 44 4.39 -1.10 5.36
N VAL A 45 5.12 -1.13 6.48
CA VAL A 45 6.58 -1.32 6.46
C VAL A 45 6.96 -2.69 5.89
N ALA A 46 6.24 -3.75 6.28
CA ALA A 46 6.43 -5.08 5.73
C ALA A 46 6.14 -5.11 4.22
N PHE A 47 5.07 -4.43 3.79
CA PHE A 47 4.74 -4.32 2.38
C PHE A 47 5.78 -3.52 1.57
N GLU A 48 6.27 -2.39 2.09
CA GLU A 48 7.36 -1.60 1.47
C GLU A 48 8.61 -2.46 1.28
N ASN A 49 9.00 -3.22 2.30
CA ASN A 49 10.14 -4.14 2.22
C ASN A 49 9.91 -5.23 1.16
N TRP A 50 8.72 -5.83 1.10
CA TRP A 50 8.37 -6.83 0.09
C TRP A 50 8.47 -6.27 -1.34
N VAL A 51 7.97 -5.05 -1.57
CA VAL A 51 8.12 -4.36 -2.87
C VAL A 51 9.60 -4.11 -3.19
N GLN A 52 10.39 -3.64 -2.22
CA GLN A 52 11.82 -3.41 -2.40
C GLN A 52 12.58 -4.69 -2.76
N GLU A 53 12.27 -5.82 -2.11
CA GLU A 53 12.84 -7.13 -2.43
C GLU A 53 12.49 -7.56 -3.86
N GLY A 54 11.23 -7.40 -4.26
CA GLY A 54 10.76 -7.69 -5.62
C GLY A 54 11.47 -6.85 -6.68
N VAL A 55 11.59 -5.54 -6.46
CA VAL A 55 12.37 -4.63 -7.31
C VAL A 55 13.83 -5.09 -7.41
N GLY A 56 14.43 -5.51 -6.29
CA GLY A 56 15.79 -6.03 -6.26
C GLY A 56 15.95 -7.32 -7.09
N LEU A 57 14.98 -8.23 -7.02
CA LEU A 57 14.96 -9.47 -7.82
C LEU A 57 14.87 -9.17 -9.31
N VAL A 58 13.91 -8.33 -9.72
CA VAL A 58 13.73 -7.92 -11.12
C VAL A 58 15.00 -7.22 -11.63
N SER A 59 15.52 -6.26 -10.86
CA SER A 59 16.72 -5.50 -11.26
C SER A 59 17.95 -6.39 -11.45
N ARG A 60 18.10 -7.47 -10.67
CA ARG A 60 19.18 -8.45 -10.85
C ARG A 60 18.98 -9.33 -12.08
N GLN A 61 17.75 -9.76 -12.35
CA GLN A 61 17.44 -10.62 -13.50
C GLN A 61 17.52 -9.87 -14.83
N SER A 62 17.23 -8.56 -14.83
CA SER A 62 17.27 -7.72 -16.02
C SER A 62 18.63 -7.09 -16.29
N GLN A 63 19.70 -7.49 -15.58
CA GLN A 63 21.04 -6.97 -15.85
C GLN A 63 21.52 -7.41 -17.24
N GLY A 64 21.67 -6.44 -18.15
CA GLY A 64 22.08 -6.67 -19.54
C GLY A 64 20.92 -6.85 -20.53
N ASP A 65 19.67 -6.78 -20.08
CA ASP A 65 18.50 -6.72 -20.96
C ASP A 65 18.18 -5.25 -21.29
N GLU A 66 17.89 -4.94 -22.56
CA GLU A 66 17.54 -3.59 -22.99
C GLU A 66 16.18 -3.14 -22.42
N ARG A 67 15.32 -4.09 -22.03
CA ARG A 67 13.99 -3.82 -21.47
C ARG A 67 13.95 -4.08 -19.98
N ASN A 68 13.99 -3.01 -19.18
CA ASN A 68 13.75 -3.10 -17.73
C ASN A 68 12.23 -3.26 -17.45
N PRO A 69 11.74 -4.39 -16.90
CA PRO A 69 10.32 -4.64 -16.66
C PRO A 69 9.68 -3.64 -15.70
N LEU A 70 10.46 -3.01 -14.81
CA LEU A 70 9.99 -1.97 -13.87
C LEU A 70 9.48 -0.72 -14.57
N THR A 71 9.73 -0.59 -15.87
CA THR A 71 9.41 0.61 -16.65
C THR A 71 8.04 0.58 -17.31
N SER A 72 7.42 -0.60 -17.42
CA SER A 72 6.22 -0.76 -18.26
C SER A 72 5.28 -1.90 -17.82
N PHE A 73 5.27 -2.27 -16.54
CA PHE A 73 4.31 -3.25 -16.03
C PHE A 73 2.92 -2.59 -15.79
N PRO A 74 1.82 -3.35 -15.91
CA PRO A 74 0.48 -2.80 -15.74
C PRO A 74 0.23 -2.37 -14.29
N ARG A 75 -0.71 -1.44 -14.09
CA ARG A 75 -1.18 -1.09 -12.76
C ARG A 75 -1.84 -2.31 -12.11
N HIS A 76 -1.51 -2.56 -10.84
CA HIS A 76 -2.06 -3.65 -10.04
C HIS A 76 -2.74 -3.10 -8.79
N HIS A 77 -4.00 -3.48 -8.58
CA HIS A 77 -4.68 -3.34 -7.31
C HIS A 77 -4.49 -4.62 -6.50
N LEU A 78 -4.22 -4.48 -5.21
CA LEU A 78 -3.90 -5.61 -4.35
C LEU A 78 -4.48 -5.42 -2.96
N VAL A 79 -4.86 -6.54 -2.34
CA VAL A 79 -5.28 -6.61 -0.95
C VAL A 79 -4.38 -7.59 -0.23
N MET A 80 -3.85 -7.17 0.92
CA MET A 80 -3.20 -8.04 1.89
C MET A 80 -4.06 -8.05 3.14
N THR A 81 -4.79 -9.13 3.34
CA THR A 81 -5.55 -9.38 4.58
C THR A 81 -4.61 -9.98 5.60
N GLY A 82 -4.45 -9.30 6.73
CA GLY A 82 -3.66 -9.80 7.85
C GLY A 82 -4.40 -10.86 8.68
N GLY A 83 -3.69 -11.47 9.63
CA GLY A 83 -4.29 -12.35 10.64
C GLY A 83 -5.11 -11.57 11.69
N GLU A 84 -5.62 -12.23 12.73
CA GLU A 84 -6.50 -11.62 13.77
C GLU A 84 -5.96 -10.34 14.43
N GLN A 85 -4.64 -10.12 14.39
CA GLN A 85 -4.02 -8.95 15.00
C GLN A 85 -3.69 -7.83 14.02
N GLU A 86 -3.77 -8.07 12.72
CA GLU A 86 -3.28 -7.20 11.65
C GLU A 86 -4.44 -6.51 10.93
N ARG A 87 -4.19 -5.29 10.48
CA ARG A 87 -5.13 -4.52 9.66
C ARG A 87 -5.07 -4.99 8.21
N THR A 88 -6.15 -4.77 7.47
CA THR A 88 -6.18 -5.11 6.04
C THR A 88 -5.60 -3.96 5.23
N LEU A 89 -4.63 -4.27 4.38
CA LEU A 89 -3.96 -3.31 3.51
C LEU A 89 -4.49 -3.45 2.08
N GLY A 90 -5.08 -2.39 1.54
CA GLY A 90 -5.32 -2.23 0.11
C GLY A 90 -4.22 -1.35 -0.50
N ALA A 91 -3.77 -1.67 -1.70
CA ALA A 91 -2.80 -0.84 -2.40
C ALA A 91 -2.99 -0.83 -3.92
N THR A 92 -2.46 0.22 -4.54
CA THR A 92 -2.32 0.35 -5.98
C THR A 92 -0.84 0.51 -6.31
N LEU A 93 -0.29 -0.44 -7.07
CA LEU A 93 1.10 -0.50 -7.51
C LEU A 93 1.16 -0.17 -9.01
N THR A 94 2.04 0.74 -9.42
CA THR A 94 2.21 1.08 -10.84
C THR A 94 3.66 1.34 -11.22
N ALA A 95 3.99 1.10 -12.49
CA ALA A 95 5.30 1.43 -13.04
C ALA A 95 5.52 2.94 -12.99
N SER A 96 6.68 3.37 -12.47
CA SER A 96 7.00 4.78 -12.33
C SER A 96 8.51 5.03 -12.36
N ARG A 97 8.89 6.31 -12.35
CA ARG A 97 10.26 6.81 -12.39
C ARG A 97 10.35 8.10 -11.58
N ASP A 98 11.52 8.40 -11.04
CA ASP A 98 11.78 9.74 -10.50
C ASP A 98 12.06 10.76 -11.62
N ARG A 99 12.26 12.02 -11.23
CA ARG A 99 12.64 13.11 -12.14
C ARG A 99 13.91 12.84 -12.94
N SER A 100 14.84 12.01 -12.43
CA SER A 100 16.07 11.63 -13.13
C SER A 100 15.90 10.43 -14.07
N GLY A 101 14.71 9.83 -14.13
CA GLY A 101 14.38 8.70 -14.99
C GLY A 101 14.66 7.33 -14.40
N ARG A 102 15.17 7.24 -13.16
CA ARG A 102 15.45 5.96 -12.48
C ARG A 102 14.12 5.26 -12.17
N ALA A 103 13.94 4.05 -12.71
CA ALA A 103 12.74 3.28 -12.53
C ALA A 103 12.61 2.73 -11.11
N TYR A 104 11.45 2.91 -10.51
CA TYR A 104 11.00 2.27 -9.28
C TYR A 104 9.48 2.46 -9.23
N PRO A 105 8.70 1.45 -8.83
CA PRO A 105 7.26 1.56 -8.78
C PRO A 105 6.77 2.69 -7.88
N PHE A 106 5.60 3.23 -8.15
CA PHE A 106 4.88 4.06 -7.18
C PHE A 106 3.73 3.27 -6.58
N VAL A 107 3.55 3.42 -5.27
CA VAL A 107 2.55 2.71 -4.49
C VAL A 107 1.70 3.71 -3.72
N LEU A 108 0.39 3.61 -3.89
CA LEU A 108 -0.61 4.20 -3.01
C LEU A 108 -1.18 3.11 -2.12
N PHE A 109 -1.47 3.39 -0.85
CA PHE A 109 -2.08 2.40 0.04
C PHE A 109 -3.14 3.00 0.96
N ARG A 110 -4.06 2.14 1.39
CA ARG A 110 -5.02 2.35 2.48
C ARG A 110 -4.90 1.18 3.45
N LEU A 111 -4.70 1.49 4.72
CA LEU A 111 -4.69 0.51 5.79
C LEU A 111 -5.96 0.67 6.62
N ALA A 112 -6.85 -0.31 6.49
CA ALA A 112 -8.19 -0.29 7.06
C ALA A 112 -8.28 -1.15 8.34
N ASP A 113 -8.90 -0.61 9.38
CA ASP A 113 -9.17 -1.31 10.65
C ASP A 113 -10.64 -1.72 10.76
N GLU A 114 -11.12 -2.44 9.74
CA GLU A 114 -12.51 -2.88 9.66
C GLU A 114 -12.64 -4.38 10.02
N PRO A 115 -13.34 -4.74 11.12
CA PRO A 115 -13.51 -6.13 11.53
C PRO A 115 -14.15 -7.01 10.46
N LEU A 116 -15.02 -6.43 9.64
CA LEU A 116 -15.68 -7.14 8.53
C LEU A 116 -14.67 -7.70 7.52
N LEU A 117 -13.52 -7.03 7.32
CA LEU A 117 -12.48 -7.51 6.40
C LEU A 117 -11.77 -8.77 6.91
N ILE A 118 -11.76 -8.99 8.22
CA ILE A 118 -11.21 -10.20 8.84
C ILE A 118 -12.18 -11.37 8.65
N GLU A 119 -13.48 -11.12 8.85
CA GLU A 119 -14.54 -12.14 8.74
C GLU A 119 -14.85 -12.49 7.28
N MET A 120 -14.78 -11.52 6.37
CA MET A 120 -15.16 -11.64 4.97
C MET A 120 -14.02 -11.25 4.03
N GLN A 121 -12.88 -11.93 4.13
CA GLN A 121 -11.68 -11.65 3.32
C GLN A 121 -11.95 -11.62 1.81
N ALA A 122 -12.84 -12.48 1.31
CA ALA A 122 -13.22 -12.52 -0.10
C ALA A 122 -13.92 -11.23 -0.59
N ALA A 123 -14.56 -10.48 0.32
CA ALA A 123 -15.21 -9.21 0.01
C ALA A 123 -14.26 -8.02 0.10
N ALA A 124 -13.04 -8.21 0.60
CA ALA A 124 -12.11 -7.11 0.81
C ALA A 124 -11.85 -6.26 -0.45
N PRO A 125 -11.67 -6.83 -1.67
CA PRO A 125 -11.50 -6.02 -2.88
C PRO A 125 -12.66 -5.03 -3.15
N LEU A 126 -13.89 -5.40 -2.77
CA LEU A 126 -15.07 -4.54 -2.94
C LEU A 126 -15.06 -3.37 -1.96
N VAL A 127 -14.57 -3.59 -0.73
CA VAL A 127 -14.44 -2.52 0.29
C VAL A 127 -13.39 -1.48 -0.13
N PHE A 128 -12.36 -1.90 -0.85
CA PHE A 128 -11.33 -0.99 -1.38
C PHE A 128 -11.67 -0.37 -2.74
N GLU A 129 -12.87 -0.58 -3.29
CA GLU A 129 -13.22 -0.12 -4.63
C GLU A 129 -13.10 1.41 -4.78
N GLU A 130 -13.63 2.19 -3.84
CA GLU A 130 -13.50 3.65 -3.84
C GLU A 130 -12.03 4.08 -3.76
N PHE A 131 -11.25 3.45 -2.89
CA PHE A 131 -9.82 3.71 -2.79
C PHE A 131 -9.08 3.43 -4.11
N TYR A 132 -9.44 2.36 -4.84
CA TYR A 132 -8.84 2.05 -6.14
C TYR A 132 -9.23 3.06 -7.21
N GLN A 133 -10.48 3.54 -7.20
CA GLN A 133 -10.92 4.61 -8.09
C GLN A 133 -10.15 5.91 -7.83
N CYS A 134 -10.08 6.38 -6.58
CA CYS A 134 -9.29 7.55 -6.21
C CYS A 134 -7.80 7.38 -6.53
N SER A 135 -7.25 6.19 -6.28
CA SER A 135 -5.87 5.86 -6.65
C SER A 135 -5.65 6.00 -8.16
N ASN A 136 -6.59 5.53 -8.98
CA ASN A 136 -6.50 5.64 -10.43
C ASN A 136 -6.52 7.11 -10.86
N GLU A 137 -7.44 7.92 -10.34
CA GLU A 137 -7.53 9.35 -10.63
C GLU A 137 -6.25 10.11 -10.26
N ILE A 138 -5.66 9.81 -9.10
CA ILE A 138 -4.39 10.39 -8.68
C ILE A 138 -3.30 9.98 -9.66
N LEU A 139 -3.18 8.69 -10.01
CA LEU A 139 -2.10 8.19 -10.86
C LEU A 139 -2.23 8.61 -12.33
N ASP A 140 -3.44 8.85 -12.82
CA ASP A 140 -3.73 9.29 -14.19
C ASP A 140 -3.56 10.81 -14.36
N ALA A 141 -3.42 11.56 -13.26
CA ALA A 141 -3.11 12.98 -13.31
C ALA A 141 -1.73 13.23 -13.97
N PRO A 142 -1.56 14.32 -14.74
CA PRO A 142 -0.36 14.56 -15.53
C PRO A 142 0.82 15.12 -14.71
N TRP A 143 1.30 14.36 -13.72
CA TRP A 143 2.41 14.74 -12.83
C TRP A 143 3.70 15.04 -13.60
N ARG A 144 4.04 16.33 -13.73
CA ARG A 144 5.26 16.80 -14.41
C ARG A 144 6.02 17.84 -13.59
N GLN A 145 5.32 18.88 -13.13
CA GLN A 145 5.93 20.03 -12.46
C GLN A 145 5.20 20.45 -11.18
N GLU A 146 4.12 19.74 -10.83
CA GLU A 146 3.32 20.00 -9.65
C GLU A 146 4.16 19.79 -8.38
N PRO A 147 3.90 20.58 -7.33
CA PRO A 147 4.60 20.43 -6.07
C PRO A 147 4.23 19.09 -5.41
N LEU A 148 5.22 18.45 -4.76
CA LEU A 148 4.99 17.22 -3.99
C LEU A 148 3.86 17.40 -2.96
N ALA A 149 3.77 18.56 -2.32
CA ALA A 149 2.72 18.86 -1.35
C ALA A 149 1.30 18.63 -1.91
N LEU A 150 1.05 19.00 -3.17
CA LEU A 150 -0.26 18.77 -3.79
C LEU A 150 -0.59 17.28 -3.94
N LEU A 151 0.41 16.44 -4.26
CA LEU A 151 0.23 14.99 -4.31
C LEU A 151 -0.09 14.45 -2.91
N LEU A 152 0.65 14.89 -1.88
CA LEU A 152 0.44 14.43 -0.51
C LEU A 152 -0.92 14.88 0.03
N ASP A 153 -1.33 16.11 -0.22
CA ASP A 153 -2.65 16.64 0.17
C ASP A 153 -3.79 15.84 -0.48
N ARG A 154 -3.66 15.46 -1.76
CA ARG A 154 -4.65 14.58 -2.42
C ARG A 154 -4.70 13.20 -1.80
N ILE A 155 -3.56 12.66 -1.37
CA ILE A 155 -3.50 11.34 -0.73
C ILE A 155 -4.13 11.38 0.66
N ASP A 156 -3.83 12.41 1.44
CA ASP A 156 -4.39 12.60 2.78
C ASP A 156 -5.89 12.93 2.73
N GLY A 157 -6.35 13.53 1.63
CA GLY A 157 -7.76 13.82 1.36
C GLY A 157 -8.58 12.65 0.81
N MET A 158 -7.99 11.46 0.59
CA MET A 158 -8.77 10.27 0.21
C MET A 158 -9.70 9.88 1.38
N THR A 159 -11.01 9.92 1.12
CA THR A 159 -12.03 9.54 2.11
C THR A 159 -11.93 8.06 2.46
N SER A 160 -12.26 7.73 3.72
CA SER A 160 -12.32 6.36 4.27
C SER A 160 -13.66 5.70 3.99
#